data_AF-A0A5J4TJG0-F1
#
_entry.id   AF-A0A5J4TJG0-F1
#
_cell.length_a   1.000
_cell.length_b   1.000
_cell.length_c   1.000
_cell.angle_alpha   90.00
_cell.angle_beta   90.00
_cell.angle_gamma   90.00
#
_symmetry.space_group_name_H-M   'P 1'
#
loop_
_entity.id
_entity.type
_entity.pdbx_description
1 polymer ?
#
loop_
_entity_poly.entity_id
_entity_poly.type
_entity_poly.pdbx_seq_one_letter_code
_entity_poly.pdbx_strand_id
1 'polypeptide(L)'
;MKKNVRTTQDQTIIFFDWDDTLLASSVLCGNQITLQTPRVPTELIAQFAILQQHVIQLLETALLFTSHIFIITNAERGWVELSAEKFMPRVFAMLQKISNISARAYFQASFPNQPNMWKKIAFIERISHCFPNSQRR
;
A
#
# COMPACT_ATOMS: atom_id res chain seq x y z
N MET A 1 -8.75 35.48 19.09
CA MET A 1 -7.94 34.31 18.69
C MET A 1 -8.63 33.61 17.52
N LYS A 2 -8.06 33.62 16.31
CA LYS A 2 -8.60 32.85 15.19
C LYS A 2 -8.25 31.38 15.43
N LYS A 3 -9.24 30.51 15.64
CA LYS A 3 -9.03 29.07 15.60
C LYS A 3 -8.62 28.73 14.17
N ASN A 4 -7.38 28.27 13.96
CA ASN A 4 -6.99 27.66 12.68
C ASN A 4 -7.84 26.40 12.53
N VAL A 5 -8.91 26.50 11.73
CA VAL A 5 -9.71 25.35 11.33
C VAL A 5 -8.84 24.54 10.38
N ARG A 6 -8.38 23.36 10.83
CA ARG A 6 -7.69 22.42 9.95
C ARG A 6 -8.64 22.03 8.82
N THR A 7 -8.12 21.95 7.60
CA THR A 7 -8.91 21.45 6.48
C THR A 7 -9.16 19.96 6.66
N THR A 8 -10.21 19.40 6.06
CA THR A 8 -10.48 17.95 6.09
C THR A 8 -9.30 17.12 5.57
N GLN A 9 -8.53 17.71 4.65
CA GLN A 9 -7.31 17.14 4.07
C GLN A 9 -6.20 16.94 5.12
N ASP A 10 -6.07 17.86 6.08
CA ASP A 10 -5.08 17.80 7.18
C ASP A 10 -5.50 16.87 8.34
N GLN A 11 -6.62 16.18 8.20
CA GLN A 11 -7.19 15.28 9.23
C GLN A 11 -7.53 13.90 8.69
N THR A 12 -7.23 13.64 7.42
CA THR A 12 -7.53 12.37 6.76
C THR A 12 -6.24 11.58 6.54
N ILE A 13 -6.29 10.29 6.85
CA ILE A 13 -5.24 9.32 6.53
C ILE A 13 -5.88 8.18 5.75
N ILE A 14 -5.19 7.70 4.71
CA ILE A 14 -5.67 6.58 3.89
C ILE A 14 -4.62 5.48 3.93
N PHE A 15 -5.06 4.28 4.29
CA PHE A 15 -4.26 3.08 4.28
C PHE A 15 -4.76 2.14 3.19
N PHE A 16 -3.83 1.63 2.38
CA PHE A 16 -4.09 0.54 1.45
C PHE A 16 -3.28 -0.70 1.87
N ASP A 17 -3.89 -1.87 1.73
CA ASP A 17 -3.14 -3.11 1.66
C ASP A 17 -2.67 -3.34 0.22
N TRP A 18 -1.73 -4.26 0.00
CA TRP A 18 -1.23 -4.59 -1.33
C TRP A 18 -1.84 -5.89 -1.85
N ASP A 19 -1.52 -7.01 -1.19
CA ASP A 19 -1.91 -8.36 -1.57
C ASP A 19 -3.43 -8.55 -1.49
N ASP A 20 -4.02 -9.04 -2.58
CA ASP A 20 -5.46 -9.22 -2.81
C ASP A 20 -6.31 -7.97 -2.49
N THR A 21 -5.70 -6.79 -2.60
CA THR A 21 -6.36 -5.48 -2.48
C THR A 21 -6.04 -4.59 -3.68
N LEU A 22 -4.76 -4.28 -3.90
CA LEU A 22 -4.30 -3.53 -5.08
C LEU A 22 -3.70 -4.46 -6.13
N LEU A 23 -3.01 -5.52 -5.70
CA LEU A 23 -2.48 -6.58 -6.55
C LEU A 23 -3.35 -7.84 -6.38
N ALA A 24 -3.74 -8.48 -7.48
CA ALA A 24 -4.39 -9.79 -7.47
C ALA A 24 -3.37 -10.93 -7.21
N SER A 25 -2.74 -10.93 -6.04
CA SER A 25 -1.68 -11.89 -5.64
C SER A 25 -2.16 -13.34 -5.62
N SER A 26 -3.43 -13.60 -5.26
CA SER A 26 -4.03 -14.93 -5.31
C SER A 26 -4.14 -15.45 -6.75
N VAL A 27 -4.38 -14.58 -7.73
CA VAL A 27 -4.38 -14.96 -9.15
C VAL A 27 -2.97 -15.33 -9.62
N LEU A 28 -1.95 -14.56 -9.22
CA LEU A 28 -0.56 -14.91 -9.51
C LEU A 28 -0.19 -16.26 -8.89
N CYS A 29 -0.52 -16.47 -7.62
CA CYS A 29 -0.29 -17.72 -6.91
C CYS A 29 -0.98 -18.91 -7.59
N GLY A 30 -2.27 -18.79 -7.91
CA GLY A 30 -3.05 -19.84 -8.58
C GLY A 30 -2.53 -20.21 -9.97
N ASN A 31 -1.88 -19.27 -10.66
CA ASN A 31 -1.22 -19.50 -11.96
C ASN A 31 0.27 -19.85 -11.84
N GLN A 32 0.80 -20.02 -10.62
CA GLN A 32 2.22 -20.30 -10.35
C GLN A 32 3.18 -19.25 -10.92
N ILE A 33 2.73 -17.99 -10.94
CA ILE A 33 3.50 -16.86 -11.45
C ILE A 33 4.21 -16.16 -10.30
N THR A 34 5.51 -16.02 -10.42
CA THR A 34 6.38 -15.39 -9.43
C THR A 34 7.14 -14.21 -10.05
N LEU A 35 7.92 -13.49 -9.25
CA LEU A 35 8.84 -12.46 -9.74
C LEU A 35 9.92 -13.01 -10.69
N GLN A 36 10.20 -14.32 -10.65
CA GLN A 36 11.20 -14.98 -11.49
C GLN A 36 10.62 -15.58 -12.79
N THR A 37 9.29 -15.68 -12.93
CA THR A 37 8.66 -16.18 -14.14
C THR A 37 9.07 -15.34 -15.36
N PRO A 38 9.74 -15.90 -16.39
CA PRO A 38 10.32 -15.10 -17.47
C PRO A 38 9.25 -14.51 -18.40
N ARG A 39 8.11 -15.18 -18.55
CA ARG A 39 7.01 -14.76 -19.40
C ARG A 39 5.68 -14.98 -18.71
N VAL A 40 4.90 -13.90 -18.59
CA VAL A 40 3.52 -13.93 -18.10
C VAL A 40 2.59 -14.22 -19.28
N PRO A 41 1.55 -15.07 -19.12
CA PRO A 41 0.55 -15.31 -20.17
C PRO A 41 -0.09 -14.00 -20.67
N THR A 42 -0.33 -13.91 -21.98
CA THR A 42 -0.83 -12.68 -22.63
C THR A 42 -2.18 -12.24 -22.07
N GLU A 43 -3.07 -13.20 -21.80
CA GLU A 43 -4.39 -12.97 -21.24
C GLU A 43 -4.28 -12.33 -19.85
N LEU A 44 -3.33 -12.81 -19.05
CA LEU A 44 -3.09 -12.28 -17.73
C LEU A 44 -2.44 -10.89 -17.78
N ILE A 45 -1.52 -10.65 -18.72
CA ILE A 45 -0.98 -9.29 -18.98
C ILE A 45 -2.12 -8.31 -19.30
N ALA A 46 -3.07 -8.71 -20.16
CA ALA A 46 -4.21 -7.87 -20.51
C ALA A 46 -5.09 -7.58 -19.29
N GLN A 47 -5.35 -8.57 -18.43
CA GLN A 47 -6.10 -8.38 -17.19
C GLN A 47 -5.36 -7.44 -16.21
N PHE A 48 -4.05 -7.61 -16.04
CA PHE A 48 -3.26 -6.71 -15.20
C PHE A 48 -3.18 -5.28 -15.74
N ALA A 49 -3.21 -5.09 -17.07
CA ALA A 49 -3.29 -3.76 -17.65
C ALA A 49 -4.58 -3.03 -17.26
N ILE A 50 -5.71 -3.75 -17.21
CA ILE A 50 -7.01 -3.22 -16.74
C ILE A 50 -6.95 -2.93 -15.24
N LEU A 51 -6.48 -3.88 -14.43
CA LEU A 51 -6.32 -3.70 -12.98
C LEU A 51 -5.45 -2.48 -12.66
N GLN A 52 -4.31 -2.35 -13.34
CA GLN A 52 -3.42 -1.21 -13.23
C GLN A 52 -4.15 0.12 -13.46
N GLN A 53 -5.03 0.21 -14.46
CA GLN A 53 -5.77 1.45 -14.73
C GLN A 53 -6.71 1.80 -13.57
N HIS A 54 -7.36 0.82 -12.96
CA HIS A 54 -8.21 1.04 -11.78
C HIS A 54 -7.40 1.41 -10.54
N VAL A 55 -6.26 0.76 -10.31
CA VAL A 55 -5.36 1.09 -9.20
C VAL A 55 -4.83 2.53 -9.34
N ILE A 56 -4.42 2.94 -10.55
CA ILE A 56 -3.99 4.32 -10.81
C ILE A 56 -5.11 5.30 -10.48
N GLN A 57 -6.30 5.08 -11.01
CA GLN A 57 -7.45 5.96 -10.76
C GLN A 57 -7.77 6.06 -9.27
N LEU A 58 -7.72 4.94 -8.54
CA LEU A 58 -7.94 4.89 -7.10
C LEU A 58 -6.90 5.72 -6.34
N LEU A 59 -5.61 5.53 -6.65
CA LEU A 59 -4.51 6.23 -5.99
C LEU A 59 -4.51 7.73 -6.32
N GLU A 60 -4.78 8.10 -7.57
CA GLU A 60 -4.92 9.51 -7.98
C GLU A 60 -6.09 10.18 -7.26
N THR A 61 -7.23 9.48 -7.16
CA THR A 61 -8.40 9.97 -6.44
C THR A 61 -8.09 10.15 -4.95
N ALA A 62 -7.43 9.18 -4.32
CA ALA A 62 -7.04 9.26 -2.91
C ALA A 62 -6.13 10.48 -2.64
N LEU A 63 -5.20 10.78 -3.55
CA LEU A 63 -4.31 11.94 -3.47
C LEU A 63 -5.05 13.29 -3.50
N LEU A 64 -6.28 13.34 -4.01
CA LEU A 64 -7.12 14.55 -3.94
C LEU A 64 -7.61 14.83 -2.50
N PHE A 65 -7.68 13.81 -1.65
CA PHE A 65 -8.24 13.92 -0.29
C PHE A 65 -7.19 14.10 0.80
N THR A 66 -5.97 13.59 0.61
CA THR A 66 -4.89 13.69 1.62
C THR A 66 -3.52 13.40 1.02
N SER A 67 -2.48 13.96 1.61
CA SER A 67 -1.08 13.57 1.37
C SER A 67 -0.62 12.43 2.28
N HIS A 68 -1.41 12.08 3.31
CA HIS A 68 -1.13 10.99 4.25
C HIS A 68 -1.67 9.66 3.71
N ILE A 69 -1.05 9.17 2.64
CA ILE A 69 -1.39 7.88 2.02
C ILE A 69 -0.25 6.90 2.25
N PHE A 70 -0.60 5.71 2.73
CA PHE A 70 0.35 4.64 3.03
C PHE A 70 -0.13 3.32 2.45
N ILE A 71 0.77 2.60 1.79
CA ILE A 71 0.58 1.17 1.48
C ILE A 71 1.27 0.38 2.59
N ILE A 72 0.52 -0.45 3.31
CA ILE A 72 1.02 -1.25 4.41
C ILE A 72 0.72 -2.73 4.16
N THR A 73 1.76 -3.52 3.88
CA THR A 73 1.66 -4.95 3.62
C THR A 73 2.36 -5.78 4.70
N ASN A 74 1.90 -7.02 4.89
CA ASN A 74 2.61 -8.04 5.66
C ASN A 74 3.60 -8.87 4.82
N ALA A 75 3.74 -8.56 3.53
CA ALA A 75 4.79 -9.12 2.71
C ALA A 75 6.17 -8.59 3.11
N GLU A 76 7.22 -9.21 2.59
CA GLU A 76 8.60 -8.79 2.80
C GLU A 76 8.91 -7.43 2.15
N ARG A 77 10.02 -6.81 2.58
CA ARG A 77 10.50 -5.56 1.99
C ARG A 77 10.84 -5.78 0.51
N GLY A 78 10.41 -4.85 -0.34
CA GLY A 78 10.64 -4.89 -1.79
C GLY A 78 9.53 -5.60 -2.58
N TRP A 79 8.64 -6.35 -1.92
CA TRP A 79 7.56 -7.06 -2.60
C TRP A 79 6.64 -6.12 -3.40
N VAL A 80 6.21 -5.00 -2.79
CA VAL A 80 5.30 -4.03 -3.41
C VAL A 80 5.93 -3.45 -4.67
N GLU A 81 7.18 -3.00 -4.56
CA GLU A 81 7.93 -2.38 -5.65
C GLU A 81 8.18 -3.36 -6.80
N LEU A 82 8.74 -4.53 -6.50
CA LEU A 82 9.11 -5.53 -7.51
C LEU A 82 7.88 -6.11 -8.22
N SER A 83 6.79 -6.34 -7.48
CA SER A 83 5.55 -6.85 -8.07
C SER A 83 4.84 -5.77 -8.90
N ALA A 84 4.84 -4.51 -8.46
CA ALA A 84 4.34 -3.41 -9.28
C ALA A 84 5.16 -3.25 -10.56
N GLU A 85 6.49 -3.21 -10.48
CA GLU A 85 7.35 -3.07 -11.66
C GLU A 85 7.09 -4.16 -12.70
N LYS A 86 6.91 -5.40 -12.24
CA LYS A 86 6.70 -6.54 -13.12
C LYS A 86 5.29 -6.63 -13.69
N PHE A 87 4.26 -6.47 -12.86
CA PHE A 87 2.88 -6.78 -13.23
C PHE A 87 2.04 -5.53 -13.52
N MET A 88 2.38 -4.37 -12.94
CA MET A 88 1.66 -3.11 -13.07
C MET A 88 2.62 -1.90 -13.16
N PRO A 89 3.49 -1.83 -14.19
CA PRO A 89 4.61 -0.87 -14.24
C PRO A 89 4.21 0.61 -14.17
N ARG A 90 2.99 0.97 -14.57
CA ARG A 90 2.49 2.35 -14.41
C ARG A 90 2.10 2.65 -12.95
N VAL A 91 1.67 1.65 -12.17
CA VAL A 91 1.48 1.79 -10.72
C VAL A 91 2.82 2.01 -10.04
N PHE A 92 3.88 1.30 -10.46
CA PHE A 92 5.22 1.46 -9.90
C PHE A 92 5.72 2.92 -9.91
N ALA A 93 5.46 3.65 -11.00
CA ALA A 93 5.79 5.08 -11.07
C ALA A 93 5.02 5.93 -10.04
N MET A 94 3.76 5.56 -9.73
CA MET A 94 2.96 6.24 -8.70
C MET A 94 3.42 5.94 -7.29
N LEU A 95 3.98 4.75 -7.04
CA LEU A 95 4.48 4.36 -5.73
C LEU A 95 5.56 5.33 -5.21
N GLN A 96 6.27 6.05 -6.08
CA GLN A 96 7.24 7.07 -5.67
C GLN A 96 6.60 8.26 -4.92
N LYS A 97 5.29 8.44 -5.03
CA LYS A 97 4.53 9.51 -4.37
C LYS A 97 3.85 9.04 -3.07
N ILE A 98 3.90 7.74 -2.78
CA ILE A 98 3.15 7.10 -1.68
C ILE A 98 4.13 6.34 -0.80
N SER A 99 3.94 6.40 0.52
CA SER A 99 4.81 5.68 1.44
C SER A 99 4.46 4.19 1.48
N ASN A 100 5.39 3.34 1.03
CA ASN A 100 5.27 1.88 1.10
C ASN A 100 5.96 1.32 2.34
N ILE A 101 5.25 0.49 3.10
CA ILE A 101 5.73 -0.06 4.37
C ILE A 101 5.47 -1.56 4.39
N SER A 102 6.55 -2.35 4.47
CA SER A 102 6.47 -3.75 4.89
C SER A 102 6.38 -3.81 6.41
N ALA A 103 5.17 -3.98 6.95
CA ALA A 103 4.94 -4.12 8.37
C ALA A 103 5.71 -5.32 8.94
N ARG A 104 5.77 -6.42 8.17
CA ARG A 104 6.56 -7.61 8.52
C ARG A 104 8.03 -7.27 8.73
N ALA A 105 8.66 -6.56 7.80
CA ALA A 105 10.08 -6.23 7.90
C ALA A 105 10.42 -5.41 9.15
N TYR A 106 9.51 -4.54 9.60
CA TYR A 106 9.72 -3.71 10.79
C TYR A 106 9.38 -4.42 12.11
N PHE A 107 8.34 -5.25 12.12
CA PHE A 107 7.74 -5.71 13.39
C PHE A 107 7.81 -7.22 13.61
N GLN A 108 8.26 -8.03 12.64
CA GLN A 108 8.38 -9.48 12.81
C GLN A 108 9.29 -9.88 13.97
N ALA A 109 10.40 -9.17 14.16
CA ALA A 109 11.34 -9.47 15.24
C ALA A 109 10.71 -9.29 16.64
N SER A 110 9.92 -8.23 16.82
CA SER A 110 9.25 -7.92 18.09
C SER A 110 7.97 -8.74 18.32
N PHE A 111 7.31 -9.16 17.24
CA PHE A 111 6.03 -9.88 17.29
C PHE A 111 6.08 -11.14 16.41
N PRO A 112 6.90 -12.16 16.75
CA PRO A 112 7.05 -13.35 15.91
C PRO A 112 5.70 -14.06 15.71
N ASN A 113 5.47 -14.54 14.48
CA ASN A 113 4.25 -15.26 14.07
C ASN A 113 2.93 -14.51 14.31
N GLN A 114 2.96 -13.18 14.42
CA GLN A 114 1.79 -12.35 14.68
C GLN A 114 1.58 -11.29 13.58
N PRO A 115 1.20 -11.69 12.35
CA PRO A 115 1.03 -10.76 11.23
C PRO A 115 -0.01 -9.67 11.48
N ASN A 116 -1.04 -9.96 12.29
CA ASN A 116 -2.02 -8.96 12.71
C ASN A 116 -1.39 -7.86 13.56
N MET A 117 -0.42 -8.20 14.40
CA MET A 117 0.29 -7.23 15.23
C MET A 117 1.21 -6.34 14.39
N TRP A 118 1.88 -6.89 13.37
CA TRP A 118 2.74 -6.08 12.48
C TRP A 118 1.95 -4.94 11.84
N LYS A 119 0.82 -5.26 11.18
CA LYS A 119 -0.05 -4.25 10.57
C LYS A 119 -0.64 -3.30 11.60
N LYS A 120 -1.13 -3.81 12.73
CA LYS A 120 -1.70 -2.98 13.80
C LYS A 120 -0.72 -1.92 14.29
N ILE A 121 0.52 -2.31 14.61
CA ILE A 121 1.54 -1.37 15.10
C ILE A 121 1.94 -0.39 13.99
N ALA A 122 2.08 -0.85 12.74
CA ALA A 122 2.35 0.03 11.61
C ALA A 122 1.27 1.12 11.45
N PHE A 123 -0.01 0.76 11.56
CA PHE A 123 -1.12 1.73 11.54
C PHE A 123 -1.02 2.73 12.68
N ILE A 124 -0.83 2.25 13.91
CA ILE A 124 -0.73 3.12 15.10
C ILE A 124 0.42 4.12 14.93
N GLU A 125 1.60 3.67 14.50
CA GLU A 125 2.74 4.58 14.30
C GLU A 125 2.46 5.63 13.23
N ARG A 126 1.84 5.26 12.10
CA ARG A 126 1.53 6.23 11.04
C ARG A 126 0.47 7.24 11.49
N ILE A 127 -0.57 6.78 12.20
CA ILE A 127 -1.59 7.67 12.78
C ILE A 127 -0.94 8.65 13.78
N SER A 128 -0.12 8.15 14.71
CA SER A 128 0.58 8.99 15.69
C SER A 128 1.52 9.99 15.04
N HIS A 129 2.24 9.59 13.98
CA HIS A 129 3.13 10.47 13.22
C HIS A 129 2.36 11.58 12.48
N CYS A 130 1.25 11.25 11.82
CA CYS A 130 0.44 12.24 11.09
C CYS A 130 -0.36 13.16 12.03
N PHE A 131 -0.80 12.66 13.19
CA PHE A 131 -1.69 13.37 14.10
C PHE A 131 -1.19 13.38 15.56
N PRO A 132 -0.03 14.00 15.86
CA PRO A 132 0.61 13.95 17.18
C PRO A 132 -0.22 14.55 18.32
N ASN A 133 -1.17 15.43 18.02
CA ASN A 133 -2.02 16.10 19.03
C ASN A 133 -3.40 15.44 19.23
N SER A 134 -3.70 14.34 18.55
CA SER A 134 -5.02 13.68 18.62
C SER A 134 -5.22 12.82 19.88
N GLN A 135 -4.16 12.54 20.65
CA GLN A 135 -4.21 11.79 21.91
C GLN A 135 -4.61 12.63 23.15
N ARG A 136 -5.05 13.89 22.97
CA ARG A 136 -5.44 14.79 24.08
C ARG A 136 -6.96 15.01 24.20
N ARG A 137 -7.78 13.99 23.91
CA ARG A 137 -9.22 14.05 24.15
C ARG A 137 -9.67 12.89 24.99
#